data_AF-A0A4S5CLP4-F1
#
_entry.id   AF-A0A4S5CLP4-F1
#
_cell.length_a   1.000
_cell.length_b   1.000
_cell.length_c   1.000
_cell.angle_alpha   90.00
_cell.angle_beta   90.00
_cell.angle_gamma   90.00
#
_symmetry.space_group_name_H-M   'P 1'
#
loop_
_entity.id
_entity.type
_entity.pdbx_description
1 polymer ?
#
loop_
_entity_poly.entity_id
_entity_poly.type
_entity_poly.pdbx_seq_one_letter_code
_entity_poly.pdbx_strand_id
1 'polypeptide(L)'
;MPPIRAALLFATLLLGGCASSTTHQQLGAALNGLEGELQRLEEELAAMNGLHYQKAIDAPLSLRRALGAPQPTPEGLVPVTCKLEDGPLLRYQYRLPAGMASLPQDNLCQRYEFELRHLGRLGKLELSWLGEQGKGSRLIRQSDCPFGTQIRPRQ
;
A
#
# COMPACT_ATOMS: atom_id res chain seq x y z
N MET A 1 10.50 15.18 -19.03
CA MET A 1 11.01 16.16 -20.03
C MET A 1 9.82 16.69 -20.84
N PRO A 2 9.73 17.99 -21.17
CA PRO A 2 10.85 18.92 -21.29
C PRO A 2 10.95 19.98 -20.17
N PRO A 3 12.18 20.26 -19.70
CA PRO A 3 12.56 21.33 -18.77
C PRO A 3 12.82 22.68 -19.48
N ILE A 4 12.25 22.91 -20.66
CA ILE A 4 12.59 24.05 -21.52
C ILE A 4 11.77 25.31 -21.16
N ARG A 5 10.60 25.14 -20.54
CA ARG A 5 9.74 26.28 -20.12
C ARG A 5 10.33 27.08 -18.96
N ALA A 6 11.11 26.45 -18.09
CA ALA A 6 11.74 27.11 -16.95
C ALA A 6 12.86 28.08 -17.38
N ALA A 7 13.62 27.73 -18.42
CA ALA A 7 14.71 28.55 -18.92
C ALA A 7 14.21 29.82 -19.63
N LEU A 8 13.09 29.72 -20.35
CA LEU A 8 12.47 30.87 -21.02
C LEU A 8 11.90 31.89 -20.03
N LEU A 9 11.35 31.43 -18.90
CA LEU A 9 10.86 32.30 -17.82
C LEU A 9 12.00 33.08 -17.14
N PHE A 10 13.16 32.44 -16.94
CA PHE A 10 14.34 33.08 -16.38
C PHE A 10 14.95 34.15 -17.31
N ALA A 11 14.90 33.94 -18.63
CA ALA A 11 15.39 34.91 -19.60
C ALA A 11 14.51 36.17 -19.66
N THR A 12 13.18 36.05 -19.49
CA THR A 12 12.27 37.20 -19.37
C THR A 12 12.39 37.93 -18.03
N LEU A 13 12.87 37.27 -16.97
CA LEU A 13 13.06 37.84 -15.63
C LEU A 13 14.27 38.77 -15.52
N LEU A 14 15.28 38.60 -16.38
CA LEU A 14 16.55 39.36 -16.30
C LEU A 14 16.55 40.69 -17.08
N LEU A 15 15.58 40.92 -17.97
CA LEU A 15 15.49 42.15 -18.77
C LEU A 15 14.41 43.14 -18.26
N GLY A 16 13.63 42.77 -17.25
CA GLY A 16 12.61 43.60 -16.62
C GLY A 16 13.08 44.21 -15.29
N GLY A 17 14.23 44.88 -15.28
CA GLY A 17 14.61 45.72 -14.15
C GLY A 17 13.68 46.95 -14.04
N CYS A 18 13.35 47.32 -12.79
CA CYS A 18 12.63 48.54 -12.38
C CYS A 18 11.08 48.46 -12.28
N ALA A 19 10.56 47.56 -11.44
CA ALA A 19 9.27 47.75 -10.74
C ALA A 19 9.29 47.00 -9.40
N SER A 20 10.07 47.53 -8.46
CA SER A 20 10.41 46.90 -7.19
C SER A 20 9.29 47.08 -6.15
N SER A 21 8.43 46.08 -5.97
CA SER A 21 7.70 45.82 -4.71
C SER A 21 6.91 44.51 -4.73
N THR A 22 6.48 44.04 -5.90
CA THR A 22 5.63 42.84 -6.04
C THR A 22 6.41 41.52 -6.07
N THR A 23 7.65 41.52 -6.56
CA THR A 23 8.48 40.30 -6.71
C THR A 23 8.97 39.75 -5.35
N HIS A 24 9.28 40.61 -4.38
CA HIS A 24 9.70 40.19 -3.04
C HIS A 24 8.55 39.55 -2.24
N GLN A 25 7.31 40.05 -2.42
CA GLN A 25 6.14 39.44 -1.79
C GLN A 25 5.81 38.06 -2.40
N GLN A 26 6.00 37.88 -3.71
CA GLN A 26 5.79 36.58 -4.36
C GLN A 26 6.84 35.54 -3.97
N LEU A 27 8.11 35.91 -3.81
CA LEU A 27 9.14 35.00 -3.31
C LEU A 27 8.90 34.60 -1.85
N GLY A 28 8.52 35.54 -0.99
CA GLY A 28 8.16 35.24 0.41
C GLY A 28 6.95 34.32 0.52
N ALA A 29 5.92 34.52 -0.32
CA ALA A 29 4.75 33.65 -0.36
C ALA A 29 5.07 32.23 -0.85
N ALA A 30 5.96 32.10 -1.85
CA ALA A 30 6.40 30.79 -2.34
C ALA A 30 7.23 30.03 -1.30
N LEU A 31 8.15 30.71 -0.60
CA LEU A 31 8.99 30.10 0.44
C LEU A 31 8.16 29.66 1.65
N ASN A 32 7.22 30.49 2.12
CA ASN A 32 6.30 30.12 3.20
C ASN A 32 5.38 28.96 2.78
N GLY A 33 5.00 28.86 1.50
CA GLY A 33 4.24 27.74 0.97
C GLY A 33 5.02 26.42 1.03
N LEU A 34 6.31 26.46 0.67
CA LEU A 34 7.21 25.30 0.72
C LEU A 34 7.50 24.83 2.15
N GLU A 35 7.71 25.74 3.10
CA GLU A 35 7.84 25.37 4.53
C GLU A 35 6.55 24.74 5.08
N GLY A 36 5.39 25.24 4.67
CA GLY A 36 4.11 24.63 5.05
C GLY A 36 3.91 23.22 4.49
N GLU A 37 4.37 22.95 3.27
CA GLU A 37 4.34 21.59 2.70
C GLU A 37 5.32 20.65 3.41
N LEU A 38 6.49 21.15 3.80
CA LEU A 38 7.50 20.38 4.53
C LEU A 38 7.01 20.01 5.93
N GLN A 39 6.44 20.97 6.66
CA GLN A 39 5.81 20.75 7.96
C GLN A 39 4.67 19.71 7.88
N ARG A 40 3.85 19.80 6.84
CA ARG A 40 2.75 18.86 6.59
C ARG A 40 3.25 17.46 6.26
N LEU A 41 4.31 17.34 5.46
CA LEU A 41 4.95 16.05 5.14
C LEU A 41 5.63 15.44 6.37
N GLU A 42 6.23 16.25 7.23
CA GLU A 42 6.81 15.81 8.50
C GLU A 42 5.74 15.32 9.48
N GLU A 43 4.61 16.02 9.60
CA GLU A 43 3.46 15.56 10.38
C GLU A 43 2.84 14.29 9.81
N GLU A 44 2.73 14.17 8.49
CA GLU A 44 2.23 12.96 7.82
C GLU A 44 3.20 11.78 8.01
N LEU A 45 4.51 12.02 7.99
CA LEU A 45 5.54 11.02 8.26
C LEU A 45 5.57 10.62 9.76
N ALA A 46 5.39 11.58 10.67
CA ALA A 46 5.28 11.33 12.11
C ALA A 46 4.01 10.55 12.44
N ALA A 47 2.89 10.83 11.78
CA ALA A 47 1.67 10.03 11.85
C ALA A 47 1.91 8.63 11.30
N MET A 48 2.62 8.49 10.16
CA MET A 48 2.98 7.19 9.62
C MET A 48 3.90 6.37 10.54
N ASN A 49 4.88 7.02 11.18
CA ASN A 49 5.81 6.38 12.11
C ASN A 49 5.16 6.00 13.45
N GLY A 50 4.25 6.84 13.99
CA GLY A 50 3.47 6.52 15.18
C GLY A 50 2.45 5.38 14.97
N LEU A 51 2.03 5.16 13.72
CA LEU A 51 1.13 4.06 13.33
C LEU A 51 1.81 2.70 13.20
N HIS A 52 3.15 2.62 13.21
CA HIS A 52 3.86 1.36 13.00
C HIS A 52 3.65 0.36 14.15
N TYR A 53 3.67 0.80 15.42
CA TYR A 53 3.43 -0.09 16.57
C TYR A 53 1.95 -0.31 16.91
N GLN A 54 1.06 0.60 16.49
CA GLN A 54 -0.36 0.56 16.85
C GLN A 54 -1.19 -0.37 15.92
N LYS A 55 -0.77 -0.61 14.68
CA LYS A 55 -1.59 -1.30 13.65
C LYS A 55 -1.80 -2.80 13.89
N ALA A 56 -0.87 -3.51 14.52
CA ALA A 56 -1.11 -4.88 14.95
C ALA A 56 -2.22 -4.95 16.03
N ILE A 57 -2.34 -3.90 16.85
CA ILE A 57 -3.37 -3.74 17.89
C ILE A 57 -4.69 -3.19 17.30
N ASP A 58 -4.64 -2.37 16.25
CA ASP A 58 -5.81 -1.77 15.61
C ASP A 58 -6.41 -2.59 14.45
N ALA A 59 -5.81 -3.72 14.10
CA ALA A 59 -6.38 -4.63 13.11
C ALA A 59 -7.84 -4.98 13.50
N PRO A 60 -8.79 -4.95 12.55
CA PRO A 60 -10.18 -5.27 12.83
C PRO A 60 -10.29 -6.60 13.59
N LEU A 61 -11.17 -6.64 14.61
CA LEU A 61 -11.34 -7.83 15.44
C LEU A 61 -11.66 -9.09 14.61
N SER A 62 -12.37 -8.92 13.49
CA SER A 62 -12.64 -9.97 12.51
C SER A 62 -11.35 -10.56 11.93
N LEU A 63 -10.41 -9.71 11.50
CA LEU A 63 -9.14 -10.14 10.93
C LEU A 63 -8.31 -10.87 11.99
N ARG A 64 -8.19 -10.33 13.21
CA ARG A 64 -7.45 -10.99 14.28
C ARG A 64 -7.99 -12.38 14.63
N ARG A 65 -9.31 -12.54 14.68
CA ARG A 65 -9.95 -13.85 14.89
C ARG A 65 -9.61 -14.82 13.76
N ALA A 66 -9.64 -14.37 12.51
CA ALA A 66 -9.28 -15.19 11.36
C ALA A 66 -7.79 -15.63 11.41
N LEU A 67 -6.88 -14.73 11.83
CA LEU A 67 -5.46 -15.06 11.98
C LEU A 67 -5.20 -16.06 13.12
N GLY A 68 -6.00 -16.01 14.20
CA GLY A 68 -5.91 -16.96 15.31
C GLY A 68 -6.48 -18.35 14.99
N ALA A 69 -7.33 -18.46 13.98
CA ALA A 69 -7.92 -19.71 13.51
C ALA A 69 -8.01 -19.71 11.98
N PRO A 70 -6.88 -19.91 11.28
CA PRO A 70 -6.84 -19.85 9.82
C PRO A 70 -7.69 -20.96 9.24
N GLN A 71 -8.55 -20.60 8.27
CA GLN A 71 -9.39 -21.57 7.59
C GLN A 71 -8.59 -22.30 6.51
N PRO A 72 -8.86 -23.60 6.28
CA PRO A 72 -8.28 -24.32 5.16
C PRO A 72 -8.71 -23.70 3.82
N THR A 73 -7.79 -23.64 2.87
CA THR A 73 -8.12 -23.43 1.46
C THR A 73 -8.95 -24.61 0.90
N PRO A 74 -9.62 -24.47 -0.26
CA PRO A 74 -10.30 -25.57 -0.94
C PRO A 74 -9.47 -26.84 -1.15
N GLU A 75 -8.15 -26.71 -1.29
CA GLU A 75 -7.21 -27.84 -1.41
C GLU A 75 -6.81 -28.43 -0.05
N GLY A 76 -7.42 -27.96 1.04
CA GLY A 76 -7.12 -28.38 2.40
C GLY A 76 -5.85 -27.78 3.00
N LEU A 77 -5.21 -26.81 2.32
CA LEU A 77 -3.99 -26.19 2.82
C LEU A 77 -4.33 -25.15 3.89
N VAL A 78 -3.71 -25.31 5.06
CA VAL A 78 -3.74 -24.33 6.15
C VAL A 78 -2.35 -23.69 6.24
N PRO A 79 -2.24 -22.36 6.34
CA PRO A 79 -0.95 -21.70 6.54
C PRO A 79 -0.35 -22.13 7.89
N VAL A 80 0.94 -22.48 7.88
CA VAL A 80 1.70 -22.80 9.10
C VAL A 80 1.99 -21.55 9.93
N THR A 81 1.97 -20.38 9.30
CA THR A 81 2.18 -19.10 9.97
C THR A 81 1.34 -18.03 9.29
N CYS A 82 0.64 -17.24 10.10
CA CYS A 82 -0.10 -16.06 9.68
C CYS A 82 0.40 -14.87 10.52
N LYS A 83 1.04 -13.89 9.89
CA LYS A 83 1.59 -12.73 10.61
C LYS A 83 1.20 -11.43 9.93
N LEU A 84 0.54 -10.56 10.67
CA LEU A 84 0.34 -9.17 10.31
C LEU A 84 1.56 -8.38 10.81
N GLU A 85 2.28 -7.74 9.90
CA GLU A 85 3.45 -6.92 10.22
C GLU A 85 3.03 -5.51 10.68
N ASP A 86 3.99 -4.74 11.20
CA ASP A 86 3.86 -3.32 11.56
C ASP A 86 3.73 -2.45 10.30
N GLY A 87 2.58 -2.57 9.63
CA GLY A 87 2.26 -2.02 8.32
C GLY A 87 1.06 -2.75 7.70
N PRO A 88 0.54 -2.31 6.54
CA PRO A 88 -0.58 -2.99 5.90
C PRO A 88 -0.10 -4.24 5.13
N LEU A 89 0.74 -5.08 5.74
CA LEU A 89 1.30 -6.31 5.14
C LEU A 89 0.93 -7.53 5.98
N LEU A 90 0.20 -8.45 5.37
CA LEU A 90 -0.10 -9.77 5.91
C LEU A 90 0.78 -10.82 5.23
N ARG A 91 1.40 -11.71 6.00
CA ARG A 91 2.25 -12.80 5.52
C ARG A 91 1.64 -14.14 5.88
N TYR A 92 1.37 -14.97 4.88
CA TYR A 92 1.02 -16.37 5.04
C TYR A 92 2.18 -17.24 4.57
N GLN A 93 2.55 -18.22 5.39
CA GLN A 93 3.51 -19.25 5.04
C GLN A 93 2.80 -20.59 4.96
N TYR A 94 3.02 -21.32 3.87
CA TYR A 94 2.44 -22.64 3.65
C TYR A 94 3.53 -23.70 3.55
N ARG A 95 3.25 -24.88 4.11
CA ARG A 95 3.98 -26.09 3.74
C ARG A 95 3.15 -26.89 2.75
N LEU A 96 3.75 -27.21 1.61
CA LEU A 96 3.08 -27.97 0.56
C LEU A 96 3.20 -29.47 0.83
N PRO A 97 2.15 -30.26 0.57
CA PRO A 97 2.22 -31.72 0.59
C PRO A 97 3.06 -32.27 -0.57
N ALA A 98 3.43 -33.55 -0.47
CA ALA A 98 4.08 -34.25 -1.56
C ALA A 98 3.21 -34.23 -2.83
N GLY A 99 3.84 -33.99 -3.99
CA GLY A 99 3.14 -33.88 -5.28
C GLY A 99 2.65 -32.47 -5.64
N MET A 100 2.84 -31.46 -4.78
CA MET A 100 2.50 -30.07 -5.08
C MET A 100 3.75 -29.19 -5.14
N ALA A 101 3.99 -28.55 -6.29
CA ALA A 101 5.15 -27.67 -6.51
C ALA A 101 4.88 -26.20 -6.18
N SER A 102 3.63 -25.75 -6.26
CA SER A 102 3.22 -24.37 -5.95
C SER A 102 1.81 -24.29 -5.39
N LEU A 103 1.51 -23.20 -4.67
CA LEU A 103 0.12 -22.86 -4.33
C LEU A 103 -0.70 -22.57 -5.60
N PRO A 104 -2.02 -22.84 -5.60
CA PRO A 104 -2.94 -22.35 -6.62
C PRO A 104 -2.84 -20.82 -6.74
N GLN A 105 -2.55 -20.34 -7.94
CA GLN A 105 -2.35 -18.90 -8.24
C GLN A 105 -3.54 -18.27 -8.95
N ASP A 106 -4.58 -19.05 -9.27
CA ASP A 106 -5.80 -18.55 -9.87
C ASP A 106 -6.65 -17.80 -8.83
N ASN A 107 -7.37 -16.77 -9.27
CA ASN A 107 -8.39 -16.07 -8.46
C ASN A 107 -7.93 -15.63 -7.06
N LEU A 108 -6.65 -15.32 -6.87
CA LEU A 108 -6.06 -14.97 -5.56
C LEU A 108 -6.81 -13.82 -4.86
N CYS A 109 -7.28 -12.84 -5.62
CA CYS A 109 -8.08 -11.73 -5.08
C CYS A 109 -9.40 -12.19 -4.45
N GLN A 110 -10.05 -13.19 -5.03
CA GLN A 110 -11.30 -13.75 -4.50
C GLN A 110 -11.02 -14.71 -3.33
N ARG A 111 -9.97 -15.52 -3.45
CA ARG A 111 -9.56 -16.49 -2.41
C ARG A 111 -9.22 -15.81 -1.08
N TYR A 112 -8.55 -14.65 -1.15
CA TYR A 112 -8.13 -13.87 0.01
C TYR A 112 -8.88 -12.53 0.10
N GLU A 113 -10.12 -12.50 -0.39
CA GLU A 113 -10.94 -11.28 -0.42
C GLU A 113 -11.15 -10.72 0.99
N PHE A 114 -11.39 -11.60 1.96
CA PHE A 114 -11.58 -11.21 3.35
C PHE A 114 -10.35 -10.45 3.87
N GLU A 115 -9.16 -11.05 3.80
CA GLU A 115 -7.92 -10.43 4.27
C GLU A 115 -7.66 -9.12 3.54
N LEU A 116 -7.68 -9.15 2.21
CA LEU A 116 -7.34 -8.00 1.38
C LEU A 116 -8.30 -6.82 1.61
N ARG A 117 -9.60 -7.06 1.82
CA ARG A 117 -10.56 -6.00 2.19
C ARG A 117 -10.29 -5.40 3.57
N HIS A 118 -9.84 -6.21 4.53
CA HIS A 118 -9.59 -5.76 5.91
C HIS A 118 -8.21 -5.10 6.10
N LEU A 119 -7.27 -5.29 5.17
CA LEU A 119 -5.97 -4.61 5.19
C LEU A 119 -6.03 -3.15 4.70
N GLY A 120 -7.15 -2.73 4.10
CA GLY A 120 -7.35 -1.39 3.56
C GLY A 120 -6.62 -1.13 2.24
N ARG A 121 -6.72 0.09 1.69
CA ARG A 121 -6.28 0.44 0.32
C ARG A 121 -4.80 0.17 0.02
N LEU A 122 -3.94 0.32 1.04
CA LEU A 122 -2.50 0.08 0.93
C LEU A 122 -2.10 -1.34 1.35
N GLY A 123 -3.11 -2.19 1.63
CA GLY A 123 -3.01 -3.59 2.00
C GLY A 123 -2.21 -4.41 1.02
N LYS A 124 -1.36 -5.27 1.54
CA LYS A 124 -0.57 -6.25 0.81
C LYS A 124 -0.69 -7.60 1.51
N LEU A 125 -0.88 -8.64 0.72
CA LEU A 125 -0.83 -10.02 1.16
C LEU A 125 0.34 -10.71 0.48
N GLU A 126 1.27 -11.22 1.26
CA GLU A 126 2.35 -12.06 0.79
C GLU A 126 2.07 -13.51 1.14
N LEU A 127 2.02 -14.35 0.10
CA LEU A 127 1.95 -15.79 0.21
C LEU A 127 3.36 -16.32 -0.02
N SER A 128 3.81 -17.21 0.86
CA SER A 128 5.05 -17.94 0.67
C SER A 128 4.79 -19.43 0.89
N TRP A 129 5.49 -20.27 0.13
CA TRP A 129 5.32 -21.70 0.24
C TRP A 129 6.64 -22.45 0.10
N LEU A 130 6.71 -23.59 0.77
CA LEU A 130 7.84 -24.50 0.73
C LEU A 130 7.31 -25.95 0.73
N GLY A 131 7.77 -26.74 -0.24
CA GLY A 131 7.57 -28.18 -0.32
C GLY A 131 8.76 -28.85 -0.98
N GLU A 132 8.75 -30.18 -1.06
CA GLU A 132 9.87 -30.94 -1.65
C GLU A 132 10.08 -30.62 -3.13
N GLN A 133 9.00 -30.35 -3.86
CA GLN A 133 9.04 -30.10 -5.31
C GLN A 133 9.18 -28.63 -5.67
N GLY A 134 9.13 -27.71 -4.70
CA GLY A 134 9.18 -26.29 -5.01
C GLY A 134 9.04 -25.36 -3.82
N LYS A 135 9.54 -24.15 -4.02
CA LYS A 135 9.36 -23.00 -3.13
C LYS A 135 9.01 -21.79 -3.96
N GLY A 136 8.32 -20.84 -3.35
CA GLY A 136 8.00 -19.59 -4.02
C GLY A 136 7.32 -18.60 -3.11
N SER A 137 7.10 -17.41 -3.67
CA SER A 137 6.32 -16.38 -3.03
C SER A 137 5.51 -15.59 -4.04
N ARG A 138 4.43 -14.98 -3.56
CA ARG A 138 3.55 -14.11 -4.34
C ARG A 138 3.09 -12.96 -3.47
N LEU A 139 3.29 -11.74 -3.97
CA LEU A 139 2.75 -10.52 -3.36
C LEU A 139 1.50 -10.09 -4.12
N ILE A 140 0.41 -9.87 -3.40
CA ILE A 140 -0.86 -9.37 -3.90
C ILE A 140 -1.12 -8.03 -3.23
N ARG A 141 -1.40 -6.98 -4.00
CA ARG A 141 -1.80 -5.68 -3.43
C ARG A 141 -3.31 -5.57 -3.49
N GLN A 142 -3.90 -4.98 -2.45
CA GLN A 142 -5.34 -4.70 -2.41
C GLN A 142 -5.77 -3.86 -3.63
N SER A 143 -4.93 -2.92 -4.05
CA SER A 143 -5.14 -2.07 -5.23
C SER A 143 -5.25 -2.84 -6.55
N ASP A 144 -4.63 -4.03 -6.62
CA ASP A 144 -4.58 -4.84 -7.84
C ASP A 144 -5.83 -5.73 -7.95
N CYS A 145 -6.63 -5.79 -6.88
CA CYS A 145 -7.82 -6.61 -6.80
C CYS A 145 -9.07 -5.76 -7.03
N PRO A 146 -9.83 -6.01 -8.12
CA PRO A 146 -11.07 -5.31 -8.38
C PRO A 146 -12.16 -5.85 -7.45
N PHE A 147 -12.21 -5.34 -6.22
CA PHE A 147 -13.33 -5.53 -5.31
C PHE A 147 -14.51 -4.65 -5.75
N GLY A 148 -14.92 -4.82 -7.00
CA GLY A 148 -16.07 -4.13 -7.55
C GLY A 148 -17.31 -4.54 -6.77
N THR A 149 -18.01 -3.54 -6.25
CA THR A 149 -19.47 -3.54 -6.16
C THR A 149 -20.02 -4.28 -7.37
N GLN A 150 -20.35 -5.56 -7.21
CA GLN A 150 -21.38 -6.16 -8.04
C GLN A 150 -22.65 -5.37 -7.73
N ILE A 151 -22.88 -4.31 -8.50
CA ILE A 151 -24.19 -3.69 -8.60
C ILE A 151 -25.05 -4.82 -9.17
N ARG A 152 -25.74 -5.54 -8.29
CA ARG A 152 -26.83 -6.42 -8.71
C ARG A 152 -27.79 -5.55 -9.51
N PRO A 153 -28.17 -5.91 -10.74
CA PRO A 153 -29.31 -5.27 -11.36
C PRO A 153 -30.49 -5.54 -10.43
N ARG A 154 -31.10 -4.48 -9.88
CA ARG A 154 -32.42 -4.59 -9.26
C ARG A 154 -33.36 -5.03 -10.38
N GLN A 155 -33.81 -6.28 -10.32
CA GLN A 155 -35.03 -6.72 -11.01
C GLN A 155 -36.24 -6.25 -10.20
#